data_AF-W1NRC9-F1
#
_entry.id   AF-W1NRC9-F1
#
_cell.length_a   1.000
_cell.length_b   1.000
_cell.length_c   1.000
_cell.angle_alpha   90.00
_cell.angle_beta   90.00
_cell.angle_gamma   90.00
#
_symmetry.space_group_name_H-M   'P 1'
#
loop_
_entity.id
_entity.type
_entity.pdbx_description
1 polymer ?
#
loop_
_entity_poly.entity_id
_entity_poly.type
_entity_poly.pdbx_seq_one_letter_code
_entity_poly.pdbx_strand_id
1 'polypeptide(L)'
;MVAKCKQPFDCLPDEIIAQIMANSPSFEVFSVLKNTCKRFKGLSDDFLVLRRISKEVVVQSLWQEKKNKPISYLKRCADAGNPNAQYLMGMVITISLNFI
;
A
#
# COMPACT_ATOMS: atom_id res chain seq x y z
N MET A 1 -26.33 17.42 -22.64
CA MET A 1 -25.63 18.51 -21.90
C MET A 1 -24.37 17.92 -21.32
N VAL A 2 -23.18 18.27 -21.84
CA VAL A 2 -21.92 17.77 -21.29
C VAL A 2 -21.62 18.57 -20.02
N ALA A 3 -21.53 17.89 -18.88
CA ALA A 3 -21.20 18.53 -17.61
C ALA A 3 -19.82 19.19 -17.72
N LYS A 4 -19.76 20.50 -17.43
CA LYS A 4 -18.52 21.26 -17.52
C LYS A 4 -17.65 20.90 -16.32
N CYS A 5 -16.56 20.18 -16.55
CA CYS A 5 -15.63 19.85 -15.46
C CYS A 5 -14.91 21.10 -14.98
N LYS A 6 -15.07 21.39 -13.70
CA LYS A 6 -14.44 22.54 -13.05
C LYS A 6 -12.96 22.28 -12.80
N GLN A 7 -12.60 21.03 -12.52
CA GLN A 7 -11.22 20.60 -12.31
C GLN A 7 -10.86 19.42 -13.24
N PRO A 8 -9.57 19.22 -13.58
CA PRO A 8 -9.13 18.16 -14.49
C PRO A 8 -9.59 16.76 -14.06
N PHE A 9 -9.63 16.51 -12.75
CA PHE A 9 -10.00 15.21 -12.19
C PHE A 9 -11.52 15.00 -12.08
N ASP A 10 -12.33 16.05 -12.16
CA ASP A 10 -13.80 15.94 -12.00
C ASP A 10 -14.44 15.12 -13.13
N CYS A 11 -13.80 15.09 -14.31
CA CYS A 11 -14.27 14.38 -15.50
C CYS A 11 -13.78 12.94 -15.59
N LEU A 12 -12.78 12.57 -14.79
CA LEU A 12 -12.20 11.25 -14.86
C LEU A 12 -13.11 10.25 -14.13
N PRO A 13 -13.29 9.03 -14.64
CA PRO A 13 -13.92 7.96 -13.88
C PRO A 13 -13.14 7.62 -12.60
N ASP A 14 -13.86 7.18 -11.58
CA ASP A 14 -13.27 6.78 -10.29
C ASP A 14 -12.22 5.68 -10.44
N GLU A 15 -12.42 4.74 -11.38
CA GLU A 15 -11.46 3.67 -11.66
C GLU A 15 -10.09 4.20 -12.12
N ILE A 16 -10.07 5.22 -12.99
CA ILE A 16 -8.83 5.83 -13.47
C ILE A 16 -8.12 6.56 -12.34
N ILE A 17 -8.89 7.25 -11.48
CA ILE A 17 -8.33 7.93 -10.31
C ILE A 17 -7.77 6.91 -9.32
N ALA A 18 -8.47 5.81 -9.06
CA ALA A 18 -8.01 4.73 -8.21
C ALA A 18 -6.70 4.13 -8.74
N GLN A 19 -6.56 3.93 -10.05
CA GLN A 19 -5.29 3.48 -10.65
C GLN A 19 -4.15 4.49 -10.46
N ILE A 20 -4.42 5.79 -10.62
CA ILE A 20 -3.41 6.85 -10.37
C ILE A 20 -3.00 6.84 -8.89
N MET A 21 -3.96 6.75 -7.97
CA MET A 21 -3.71 6.67 -6.53
C MET A 21 -2.91 5.40 -6.17
N ALA A 22 -3.24 4.26 -6.76
CA ALA A 22 -2.55 2.99 -6.56
C ALA A 22 -1.12 2.99 -7.11
N ASN A 23 -0.85 3.81 -8.13
CA ASN A 23 0.49 4.00 -8.71
C ASN A 23 1.29 5.12 -8.02
N SER A 24 0.85 5.59 -6.85
CA SER A 24 1.62 6.53 -6.05
C SER A 24 3.00 5.94 -5.72
N PRO A 25 4.08 6.75 -5.79
CA PRO A 25 5.45 6.24 -5.61
C PRO A 25 5.77 5.89 -4.15
N SER A 26 5.00 6.41 -3.18
CA SER A 26 5.18 6.07 -1.77
C SER A 26 3.91 6.23 -0.94
N PHE A 27 3.91 5.62 0.23
CA PHE A 27 2.85 5.76 1.22
C PHE A 27 2.63 7.22 1.65
N GLU A 28 3.70 8.01 1.75
CA GLU A 28 3.61 9.42 2.13
C GLU A 28 2.90 10.26 1.07
N VAL A 29 3.26 10.07 -0.21
CA VAL A 29 2.58 10.76 -1.32
C VAL A 29 1.12 10.33 -1.40
N PHE A 30 0.84 9.05 -1.20
CA PHE A 30 -0.52 8.53 -1.09
C PHE A 30 -1.31 9.16 0.05
N SER A 31 -0.71 9.30 1.23
CA SER A 31 -1.33 9.92 2.41
C SER A 31 -1.69 11.38 2.16
N VAL A 32 -0.80 12.15 1.53
CA VAL A 32 -1.08 13.52 1.10
C VAL A 32 -2.26 13.54 0.12
N LEU A 33 -2.21 12.69 -0.91
CA LEU A 33 -3.25 12.60 -1.94
C LEU A 33 -4.63 12.27 -1.36
N LYS A 34 -4.69 11.27 -0.47
CA LYS A 34 -5.90 10.86 0.28
C LYS A 34 -6.55 12.03 1.01
N ASN A 35 -5.75 12.92 1.59
CA ASN A 35 -6.22 14.03 2.43
C ASN A 35 -6.57 15.31 1.66
N THR A 36 -6.37 15.35 0.34
CA THR A 36 -6.66 16.54 -0.48
C THR A 36 -8.16 16.83 -0.63
N CYS A 37 -8.99 15.81 -0.86
CA CYS A 37 -10.42 15.98 -1.11
C CYS A 37 -11.25 14.76 -0.70
N LYS A 38 -12.56 14.97 -0.52
CA LYS A 38 -13.51 13.92 -0.10
C LYS A 38 -13.54 12.74 -1.07
N ARG A 39 -13.41 13.00 -2.38
CA ARG A 39 -13.44 11.97 -3.42
C ARG A 39 -12.23 11.05 -3.32
N PHE A 40 -11.03 11.60 -3.23
CA PHE A 40 -9.81 10.82 -3.08
C PHE A 40 -9.79 10.10 -1.73
N LYS A 41 -10.31 10.73 -0.67
CA LYS A 41 -10.50 10.05 0.61
C LYS A 41 -11.37 8.80 0.48
N GLY A 42 -12.49 8.88 -0.24
CA GLY A 42 -13.35 7.70 -0.49
C GLY A 42 -12.65 6.63 -1.33
N LEU A 43 -11.98 7.03 -2.42
CA LEU A 43 -11.25 6.11 -3.29
C LEU A 43 -10.00 5.51 -2.64
N SER A 44 -9.51 6.10 -1.55
CA SER A 44 -8.37 5.55 -0.81
C SER A 44 -8.65 4.19 -0.18
N ASP A 45 -9.93 3.85 0.01
CA ASP A 45 -10.40 2.58 0.54
C ASP A 45 -10.79 1.60 -0.59
N ASP A 46 -10.57 1.97 -1.86
CA ASP A 46 -10.75 1.08 -3.01
C ASP A 46 -9.76 -0.10 -2.95
N PHE A 47 -10.24 -1.29 -3.35
CA PHE A 47 -9.46 -2.51 -3.27
C PHE A 47 -8.15 -2.45 -4.06
N LEU A 48 -8.13 -1.84 -5.25
CA LEU A 48 -6.92 -1.72 -6.07
C LEU A 48 -5.87 -0.86 -5.38
N VAL A 49 -6.32 0.24 -4.75
CA VAL A 49 -5.48 1.17 -4.00
C VAL A 49 -4.91 0.48 -2.76
N LEU A 50 -5.78 -0.12 -1.94
CA LEU A 50 -5.37 -0.83 -0.72
C LEU A 50 -4.41 -1.99 -1.02
N ARG A 51 -4.63 -2.73 -2.11
CA ARG A 51 -3.75 -3.84 -2.52
C ARG A 51 -2.32 -3.40 -2.80
N ARG A 52 -2.11 -2.19 -3.34
CA ARG A 52 -0.76 -1.66 -3.58
C ARG A 52 -0.16 -1.08 -2.31
N ILE A 53 -0.90 -0.22 -1.64
CA ILE A 53 -0.42 0.50 -0.46
C ILE A 53 -0.11 -0.46 0.70
N SER A 54 -0.93 -1.50 0.90
CA SER A 54 -0.68 -2.51 1.94
C SER A 54 0.67 -3.20 1.81
N LYS A 55 1.15 -3.47 0.58
CA LYS A 55 2.48 -4.06 0.37
C LYS A 55 3.58 -3.15 0.89
N GLU A 56 3.48 -1.85 0.60
CA GLU A 56 4.48 -0.87 1.02
C GLU A 56 4.45 -0.66 2.54
N VAL A 57 3.25 -0.55 3.14
CA VAL A 57 3.09 -0.41 4.60
C VAL A 57 3.58 -1.66 5.34
N VAL A 58 3.34 -2.86 4.82
CA VAL A 58 3.86 -4.11 5.40
C VAL A 58 5.39 -4.13 5.35
N VAL A 59 6.00 -3.70 4.24
CA VAL A 59 7.46 -3.55 4.15
C VAL A 59 7.92 -2.52 5.18
N GLN A 60 7.40 -1.29 5.15
CA GLN A 60 7.84 -0.27 6.10
C GLN A 60 7.67 -0.73 7.55
N SER A 61 6.53 -1.26 7.96
CA SER A 61 6.32 -1.74 9.34
C SER A 61 7.29 -2.86 9.76
N LEU A 62 7.68 -3.75 8.84
CA LEU A 62 8.62 -4.84 9.14
C LEU A 62 10.10 -4.40 9.11
N TRP A 63 10.43 -3.33 8.35
CA TRP A 63 11.80 -2.84 8.15
C TRP A 63 12.13 -1.55 8.93
N GLN A 64 11.13 -0.78 9.40
CA GLN A 64 11.32 0.52 10.09
C GLN A 64 11.81 0.39 11.53
N GLU A 65 11.81 -0.79 12.13
CA GLU A 65 12.60 -1.00 13.34
C GLU A 65 14.08 -1.17 12.96
N LYS A 66 14.82 -0.07 13.14
CA LYS A 66 16.27 0.18 12.96
C LYS A 66 17.27 -0.88 13.48
N LYS A 67 16.89 -2.14 13.73
CA LYS A 67 17.77 -3.16 14.35
C LYS A 67 17.71 -4.58 13.76
N ASN A 68 17.10 -4.87 12.61
CA ASN A 68 17.00 -6.27 12.08
C ASN A 68 16.40 -7.30 13.08
N LYS A 69 15.87 -6.84 14.22
CA LYS A 69 15.33 -7.64 15.32
C LYS A 69 13.93 -8.19 15.03
N PRO A 70 13.01 -7.44 14.37
CA PRO A 70 11.69 -7.97 14.04
C PRO A 70 11.79 -9.18 13.12
N ILE A 71 12.63 -9.09 12.08
CA ILE A 71 12.78 -10.13 11.07
C ILE A 71 13.45 -11.39 11.64
N SER A 72 14.47 -11.23 12.50
CA SER A 72 15.11 -12.38 13.15
C SER A 72 14.19 -13.07 14.16
N TYR A 73 13.37 -12.32 14.89
CA TYR A 73 12.34 -12.88 15.76
C TYR A 73 11.26 -13.61 14.93
N LEU A 74 10.74 -12.97 13.88
CA LEU A 74 9.74 -13.55 12.99
C LEU A 74 10.25 -14.84 12.34
N LYS A 75 11.52 -14.86 11.92
CA LYS A 75 12.19 -16.05 11.40
C LYS A 75 12.20 -17.18 12.42
N ARG A 76 12.59 -16.90 13.68
CA ARG A 76 12.58 -17.92 14.74
C ARG A 76 11.18 -18.47 15.00
N CYS A 77 10.15 -17.64 14.94
CA CYS A 77 8.76 -18.10 15.04
C CYS A 77 8.37 -18.99 13.85
N ALA A 78 8.79 -18.64 12.64
CA ALA A 78 8.53 -19.43 11.44
C ALA A 78 9.26 -20.79 11.49
N ASP A 79 10.53 -20.79 11.91
CA ASP A 79 11.36 -22.00 12.10
C ASP A 79 10.78 -22.90 13.21
N ALA A 80 10.13 -22.32 14.22
CA ALA A 80 9.40 -23.04 15.26
C ALA A 80 8.02 -23.57 14.81
N GLY A 81 7.65 -23.39 13.54
CA GLY A 81 6.40 -23.92 12.98
C GLY A 81 5.17 -23.02 13.18
N ASN A 82 5.34 -21.74 13.56
CA ASN A 82 4.20 -20.83 13.64
C ASN A 82 3.67 -20.51 12.23
N PRO A 83 2.43 -20.89 11.88
CA PRO A 83 1.92 -20.73 10.52
C PRO A 83 1.73 -19.25 10.12
N ASN A 84 1.36 -18.39 11.08
CA ASN A 84 1.24 -16.95 10.83
C ASN A 84 2.61 -16.33 10.53
N ALA A 85 3.64 -16.74 11.28
CA ALA A 85 5.00 -16.27 11.05
C ALA A 85 5.54 -16.74 9.70
N GLN A 86 5.28 -18.00 9.32
CA GLN A 86 5.66 -18.53 8.00
C GLN A 86 4.96 -17.76 6.87
N TYR A 87 3.67 -17.48 7.00
CA TYR A 87 2.91 -16.68 6.03
C TYR A 87 3.51 -15.26 5.89
N LEU A 88 3.72 -14.56 7.02
CA LEU A 88 4.30 -13.22 7.01
C LEU A 88 5.72 -13.21 6.43
N MET A 89 6.55 -14.21 6.74
CA MET A 89 7.88 -14.35 6.16
C MET A 89 7.82 -14.55 4.63
N GLY A 90 6.87 -15.36 4.15
CA GLY A 90 6.60 -15.54 2.72
C GLY A 90 6.14 -14.25 2.04
N MET A 91 5.29 -13.45 2.71
CA MET A 91 4.90 -12.13 2.23
C MET A 91 6.10 -11.19 2.11
N VAL A 92 6.96 -11.14 3.14
CA VAL A 92 8.19 -10.32 3.12
C VAL A 92 9.07 -10.70 1.94
N ILE A 93 9.38 -12.00 1.78
CA ILE A 93 10.22 -12.49 0.68
C ILE A 93 9.61 -12.09 -0.67
N THR A 94 8.31 -12.31 -0.83
CA THR A 94 7.59 -12.01 -2.08
C THR A 94 7.61 -10.51 -2.40
N ILE A 95 7.36 -9.65 -1.41
CA ILE A 95 7.32 -8.21 -1.63
C ILE A 95 8.74 -7.65 -1.84
N SER A 96 9.74 -8.13 -1.10
CA SER A 96 11.15 -7.72 -1.25
C SER A 96 11.75 -8.11 -2.61
N LEU A 97 11.37 -9.26 -3.17
CA LEU A 97 11.82 -9.68 -4.51
C LEU A 97 11.23 -8.85 -5.66
N ASN A 98 10.17 -8.08 -5.42
CA ASN A 98 9.59 -7.17 -6.42
C ASN A 98 10.19 -5.74 -6.35
N PHE A 99 11.15 -5.49 -5.46
CA PHE A 99 11.84 -4.21 -5.27
C PHE A 99 13.32 -4.23 -5.71
N ILE A 100 13.83 -5.38 -6.19
CA ILE A 100 15.13 -5.56 -6.87
C ILE A 100 14.85 -5.82 -8.35
#